data_AF-A0A920F214-F1
#
_entry.id   AF-A0A920F214-F1
#
_cell.length_a   1.000
_cell.length_b   1.000
_cell.length_c   1.000
_cell.angle_alpha   90.00
_cell.angle_beta   90.00
_cell.angle_gamma   90.00
#
_symmetry.space_group_name_H-M   'P 1'
#
loop_
_entity.id
_entity.type
_entity.pdbx_description
1 polymer ?
#
loop_
_entity_poly.entity_id
_entity_poly.type
_entity_poly.pdbx_seq_one_letter_code
_entity_poly.pdbx_strand_id
1 'polypeptide(L)' 'MALLEAPGTFGADVVVGSTQRFGIPMGYGGPHAGYFATKSNINEVFQGVSLALHKI' A
#
# COMPACT_ATOMS: atom_id res chain seq x y z
N MET A 1 4.64 13.22 6.77
CA MET A 1 4.04 12.37 5.71
C MET A 1 2.55 12.23 6.00
N ALA A 2 1.73 11.81 5.02
CA ALA A 2 0.26 11.71 5.15
C ALA A 2 -0.46 13.07 5.36
N LEU A 3 -0.27 14.01 4.44
CA LEU A 3 -0.97 15.31 4.42
C LEU A 3 -2.32 15.27 3.67
N LEU A 4 -2.53 14.24 2.85
CA LEU A 4 -3.73 14.08 2.04
C LEU A 4 -4.71 13.13 2.74
N GLU A 5 -6.00 13.34 2.51
CA GLU A 5 -7.03 12.40 2.89
C GLU A 5 -6.80 11.03 2.23
N ALA A 6 -7.14 9.96 2.94
CA ALA A 6 -6.84 8.61 2.48
C ALA A 6 -7.60 8.30 1.17
N PRO A 7 -6.98 7.63 0.18
CA PRO A 7 -7.64 7.37 -1.12
C PRO A 7 -8.97 6.61 -1.02
N GLY A 8 -9.16 5.81 0.03
CA GLY A 8 -10.42 5.10 0.28
C GLY A 8 -11.62 6.05 0.52
N THR A 9 -11.37 7.26 1.02
CA THR A 9 -12.42 8.30 1.20
C THR A 9 -12.94 8.84 -0.14
N PHE A 10 -12.09 8.82 -1.17
CA PHE A 10 -12.46 9.15 -2.55
C PHE A 10 -13.05 7.96 -3.32
N GLY A 11 -13.30 6.84 -2.65
CA GLY A 11 -13.95 5.67 -3.23
C GLY A 11 -13.00 4.65 -3.90
N ALA A 12 -11.68 4.83 -3.81
CA ALA A 12 -10.71 3.92 -4.43
C ALA A 12 -10.88 2.46 -3.94
N ASP A 13 -10.94 1.52 -4.89
CA ASP A 13 -11.08 0.08 -4.60
C ASP A 13 -9.73 -0.62 -4.34
N VAL A 14 -8.67 -0.12 -4.97
CA VAL A 14 -7.31 -0.68 -4.91
C VAL A 14 -6.32 0.47 -4.75
N VAL A 15 -5.34 0.32 -3.85
CA VAL A 15 -4.22 1.26 -3.70
C VAL A 15 -2.89 0.50 -3.70
N VAL A 16 -1.89 1.08 -4.36
CA VAL A 16 -0.54 0.52 -4.47
C VAL A 16 0.51 1.59 -4.23
N GLY A 17 1.70 1.19 -3.81
CA GLY A 17 2.84 2.09 -3.71
C GLY A 17 4.08 1.44 -3.12
N SER A 18 5.09 2.26 -2.84
CA SER A 18 6.39 1.83 -2.28
C SER A 18 6.58 2.37 -0.87
N THR A 19 7.15 1.56 0.01
CA THR A 19 7.55 1.97 1.36
C THR A 19 8.96 2.58 1.41
N GLN A 20 9.62 2.82 0.27
CA GLN A 20 10.97 3.40 0.20
C GLN A 20 11.15 4.62 1.11
N ARG A 21 10.17 5.53 1.11
CA ARG A 21 10.24 6.79 1.88
C ARG A 21 10.06 6.60 3.39
N PHE A 22 9.78 5.38 3.85
CA PHE A 22 9.62 5.05 5.28
C PHE A 22 10.95 4.54 5.85
N GLY A 23 12.01 5.32 5.65
CA GLY A 23 13.33 5.05 6.22
C GLY A 23 14.18 4.03 5.47
N ILE A 24 13.78 3.59 4.27
CA ILE A 24 14.60 2.67 3.47
C ILE A 24 15.53 3.48 2.54
N PRO A 25 16.85 3.21 2.56
CA PRO A 25 17.79 3.90 1.67
C PRO A 25 17.41 3.74 0.18
N MET A 26 17.78 4.73 -0.64
CA MET A 26 17.47 4.73 -2.08
C MET A 26 18.02 3.49 -2.80
N GLY A 27 19.17 2.94 -2.37
CA GLY A 27 19.69 1.64 -2.81
C GLY A 27 19.86 1.49 -4.33
N TYR A 28 20.14 2.58 -5.06
CA TYR A 28 20.16 2.58 -6.54
C TYR A 28 18.85 2.05 -7.18
N GLY A 29 17.72 2.22 -6.49
CA GLY A 29 16.41 1.80 -6.95
C GLY A 29 15.78 0.63 -6.17
N GLY A 30 16.49 -0.03 -5.25
CA GLY A 30 15.91 -1.13 -4.47
C GLY A 30 16.88 -1.86 -3.54
N PRO A 31 16.41 -2.86 -2.78
CA PRO A 31 15.02 -3.34 -2.70
C PRO A 31 14.16 -2.52 -1.72
N HIS A 32 12.91 -2.24 -2.10
CA HIS A 32 11.90 -1.62 -1.23
C HIS A 32 10.64 -2.48 -1.22
N ALA A 33 9.98 -2.60 -0.07
CA ALA A 33 8.71 -3.31 -0.02
C ALA A 33 7.62 -2.48 -0.72
N GLY A 34 6.87 -3.11 -1.62
CA GLY A 34 5.62 -2.56 -2.12
C GLY A 34 4.51 -2.75 -1.08
N TYR A 35 3.54 -1.84 -1.05
CA TYR A 35 2.26 -2.09 -0.39
C TYR A 35 1.15 -2.21 -1.43
N PHE A 36 0.18 -3.05 -1.11
CA PHE A 36 -1.01 -3.29 -1.92
C PHE A 36 -2.18 -3.48 -0.96
N ALA A 37 -3.23 -2.66 -1.09
CA ALA A 37 -4.42 -2.77 -0.26
C ALA A 37 -5.68 -2.66 -1.11
N THR A 38 -6.69 -3.45 -0.72
CA THR A 38 -7.95 -3.60 -1.44
C THR A 38 -9.13 -3.58 -0.49
N LYS A 39 -10.31 -3.27 -1.00
CA LYS A 39 -11.56 -3.51 -0.28
C LYS A 39 -11.76 -5.01 -0.04
N SER A 40 -12.43 -5.37 1.05
CA SER A 40 -12.60 -6.76 1.49
C SER A 40 -13.32 -7.66 0.48
N ASN A 41 -14.22 -7.09 -0.31
CA ASN A 41 -15.03 -7.78 -1.31
C ASN A 41 -14.26 -8.23 -2.56
N ILE A 42 -13.04 -7.74 -2.80
CA ILE A 42 -12.21 -8.10 -3.96
C ILE A 42 -10.96 -8.92 -3.59
N ASN A 43 -10.79 -9.26 -2.30
CA ASN A 43 -9.60 -9.93 -1.77
C ASN A 43 -9.34 -11.32 -2.36
N GLU A 44 -10.38 -12.01 -2.84
CA GLU A 44 -10.26 -13.36 -3.41
C GLU A 44 -9.45 -13.38 -4.72
N VAL A 45 -9.45 -12.26 -5.47
CA VAL A 45 -8.71 -12.12 -6.74
C VAL A 45 -7.22 -11.83 -6.52
N PHE A 46 -6.85 -11.25 -5.37
CA PHE A 46 -5.52 -10.66 -5.14
C PHE A 46 -4.66 -11.39 -4.09
N GLN A 47 -4.77 -12.72 -4.01
CA GLN A 47 -3.94 -13.51 -3.10
C GLN A 47 -2.50 -13.65 -3.63
N GLY A 48 -1.60 -12.79 -3.14
CA GLY A 48 -0.17 -12.87 -3.47
C GLY A 48 0.77 -12.08 -2.56
N VAL A 49 0.37 -10.88 -2.09
CA VAL A 49 1.19 -10.05 -1.19
C VAL A 49 0.30 -9.14 -0.33
N SER A 50 -0.56 -9.71 0.53
CA SER A 50 -1.36 -8.92 1.47
C SER A 50 -0.52 -8.58 2.71
N LEU A 51 0.27 -7.50 2.64
CA LEU A 51 0.79 -6.87 3.85
C LEU A 51 -0.35 -6.05 4.46
N ALA A 52 -1.12 -6.72 5.29
CA ALA A 52 -2.16 -6.11 6.10
C ALA A 52 -1.51 -5.12 7.10
N LEU A 53 -1.46 -3.84 6.73
CA LEU A 53 -1.47 -2.77 7.73
C LEU A 53 -2.90 -2.69 8.28
N HIS A 54 -3.28 -3.70 9.06
CA HIS A 54 -4.58 -3.77 9.72
C HIS A 54 -4.63 -2.70 10.81
N LYS A 55 -5.51 -1.70 10.59
CA LYS A 55 -5.96 -0.66 11.53
C LYS A 55 -4.90 0.36 11.98
N ILE A 56 -4.98 1.55 11.38
CA ILE A 56 -4.90 2.80 12.16
C ILE A 56 -6.32 3.08 12.65
#